data_AF-A0A6B1I0X3-F1
#
_entry.id   AF-A0A6B1I0X3-F1
#
_cell.length_a   1.000
_cell.length_b   1.000
_cell.length_c   1.000
_cell.angle_alpha   90.00
_cell.angle_beta   90.00
_cell.angle_gamma   90.00
#
_symmetry.space_group_name_H-M   'P 1'
#
loop_
_entity.id
_entity.type
_entity.pdbx_description
1 polymer ?
#
loop_
_entity_poly.entity_id
_entity_poly.type
_entity_poly.pdbx_seq_one_letter_code
_entity_poly.pdbx_strand_id
1 'polypeptide(L)' 'MSDRPNILFVMSDQLIAALTSAYGHPVVQTPHLNRLAAEG' A
#
# COMPACT_ATOMS: atom_id res chain seq x y z
N MET A 1 19.48 -18.02 10.51
CA MET A 1 18.54 -16.88 10.43
C MET A 1 17.22 -17.35 10.98
N SER A 2 16.56 -16.55 11.82
CA SER A 2 15.33 -16.95 12.52
C SER A 2 14.25 -17.34 11.50
N ASP A 3 13.73 -18.57 11.59
CA ASP A 3 12.58 -19.06 10.79
C ASP A 3 11.27 -18.30 11.10
N ARG A 4 11.34 -17.33 12.02
CA ARG A 4 10.23 -16.47 12.39
C ARG A 4 10.18 -15.23 11.50
N PRO A 5 9.12 -15.03 10.71
CA PRO A 5 8.97 -13.84 9.88
C PRO A 5 8.73 -12.58 10.73
N ASN A 6 9.13 -11.43 10.20
CA ASN A 6 8.72 -10.13 10.72
C ASN A 6 7.39 -9.73 10.08
N ILE A 7 6.48 -9.16 10.87
CA ILE A 7 5.18 -8.67 10.39
C ILE A 7 5.14 -7.16 10.63
N LEU A 8 4.92 -6.39 9.57
CA LEU A 8 4.71 -4.94 9.64
C LEU A 8 3.25 -4.63 9.29
N PHE A 9 2.51 -4.09 10.26
CA PHE A 9 1.13 -3.66 10.06
C PHE A 9 1.06 -2.13 10.02
N VAL A 10 0.64 -1.59 8.86
CA VAL A 10 0.49 -0.14 8.64
C VAL A 10 -0.98 0.16 8.36
N MET A 11 -1.54 1.11 9.10
CA MET A 11 -2.92 1.58 8.92
C MET A 11 -2.93 3.10 8.81
N SER A 12 -3.60 3.60 7.78
CA SER A 12 -3.95 5.01 7.66
C SER A 12 -5.41 5.17 8.05
N ASP A 13 -5.70 6.07 8.99
CA ASP A 13 -7.07 6.39 9.34
C ASP A 13 -7.76 7.17 8.21
N GLN A 14 -9.06 6.91 8.02
CA GLN A 14 -9.94 7.55 7.04
C GLN A 14 -9.46 7.51 5.56
N LEU A 15 -8.52 6.64 5.22
CA LEU A 15 -8.06 6.49 3.84
C LEU A 15 -9.14 5.84 2.97
N ILE A 16 -9.58 6.54 1.92
CA ILE A 16 -10.50 6.01 0.92
C ILE A 16 -9.69 5.35 -0.19
N ALA A 17 -9.89 4.05 -0.41
CA ALA A 17 -9.15 3.27 -1.41
C ALA A 17 -9.19 3.90 -2.81
N ALA A 18 -10.37 4.34 -3.26
CA ALA A 18 -10.58 4.97 -4.56
C ALA A 18 -9.83 6.31 -4.75
N LEU A 19 -9.33 6.92 -3.67
CA LEU A 19 -8.50 8.13 -3.73
C LEU A 19 -7.00 7.83 -3.86
N THR A 20 -6.60 6.57 -3.98
CA THR A 20 -5.20 6.18 -4.19
C THR A 20 -4.95 5.77 -5.63
N SER A 21 -3.73 5.98 -6.13
CA SER A 21 -3.39 5.66 -7.53
C SER A 21 -3.33 4.16 -7.81
N ALA A 22 -3.11 3.33 -6.78
CA ALA A 22 -3.20 1.88 -6.88
C ALA A 22 -4.60 1.40 -7.31
N TYR A 23 -5.63 2.22 -7.06
CA TYR A 23 -7.02 1.97 -7.43
C TYR A 23 -7.47 2.82 -8.63
N GLY A 24 -6.53 3.42 -9.38
CA GLY A 24 -6.82 4.10 -10.64
C GLY A 24 -7.25 5.57 -10.53
N HIS A 25 -7.01 6.23 -9.38
CA HIS A 25 -7.29 7.66 -9.25
C HIS A 25 -6.48 8.48 -10.28
N PRO A 26 -7.09 9.41 -11.04
CA PRO A 26 -6.47 10.00 -12.24
C PRO A 26 -5.37 11.04 -11.97
N VAL A 27 -5.30 11.60 -10.75
CA VAL A 27 -4.38 12.70 -10.40
C VAL A 27 -3.42 12.36 -9.26
N VAL A 28 -3.95 11.85 -8.14
CA VAL A 28 -3.16 11.41 -6.97
C VAL A 28 -2.06 10.45 -7.40
N GLN A 29 -0.88 10.57 -6.79
CA GLN A 29 0.26 9.68 -6.99
C GLN A 29 0.62 8.99 -5.67
N THR A 30 0.63 7.66 -5.67
CA THR A 30 1.02 6.84 -4.51
C THR A 30 2.06 5.78 -4.91
N PRO A 31 3.24 6.17 -5.42
CA PRO A 31 4.18 5.24 -6.08
C PRO A 31 4.64 4.09 -5.18
N HIS A 32 4.82 4.34 -3.88
CA HIS A 32 5.20 3.29 -2.93
C HIS A 32 4.08 2.29 -2.64
N LEU A 33 2.84 2.76 -2.56
CA LEU A 33 1.67 1.90 -2.41
C LEU A 33 1.43 1.07 -3.69
N ASN A 34 1.68 1.66 -4.86
CA ASN A 34 1.58 0.95 -6.14
C ASN A 34 2.62 -0.16 -6.23
N ARG A 35 3.86 0.11 -5.81
CA ARG A 35 4.93 -0.90 -5.75
C ARG A 35 4.56 -2.04 -4.81
N LEU A 36 4.06 -1.72 -3.61
CA LEU A 36 3.60 -2.72 -2.64
C LEU A 36 2.47 -3.59 -3.24
N ALA A 37 1.47 -2.98 -3.87
CA ALA A 37 0.36 -3.70 -4.49
C ALA A 37 0.78 -4.57 -5.69
N ALA A 38 1.83 -4.18 -6.42
CA ALA A 38 2.38 -4.95 -7.54
C ALA A 38 3.23 -6.15 -7.09
N GLU A 39 3.79 -6.11 -5.88
CA GLU A 39 4.67 -7.15 -5.33
C GLU A 39 3.92 -8.19 -4.48
N GLY A 40 2.73 -7.87 -3.97
CA GLY A 40 1.89 -8.76 -3.15
C GLY A 40 2.11 -8.61 -1.65
#